data_AF-A0A2V8Y8K4-F1
#
_entry.id   AF-A0A2V8Y8K4-F1
#
_cell.length_a   1.000
_cell.length_b   1.000
_cell.length_c   1.000
_cell.angle_alpha   90.00
_cell.angle_beta   90.00
_cell.angle_gamma   90.00
#
_symmetry.space_group_name_H-M   'P 1'
#
loop_
_entity.id
_entity.type
_entity.pdbx_description
1 polymer ?
#
loop_
_entity_poly.entity_id
_entity_poly.type
_entity_poly.pdbx_seq_one_letter_code
_entity_poly.pdbx_strand_id
1 'polypeptide(L)'
;MAFFPPFRPGSSPTWVVLLDAPAPQALPLWPAGLPVLWPGSSYAVIADRAIRIPARSHVKIRLWSLRDIVTVNWHFLLLRVGIGAGICALLYFSQRFWYRSLWRVTGQWGRLWLRRGPRLLYVLLLSLMVFTLVRVVIMGHSSFTHRTSWITVLTGLWFFSALFAYLSVKTVHGLERVWRWSHAAAVKRLPSPLPNPTQSVTASESTETVPDPGRRYFFRAATAAAGAAPFLTAMYGFAAERLNYRVRRVEIPIPNLPSALDGMKIVQLSDIHLSSYMSRAQVRRAVDMANELGADLAVVTGDLITGSGDPIADCIDEIRHLHSPLGIWGCNGNHEIYAHAQDEAGYLYAQAGMRLLRHSNAQVSFRGAQFNLIGVDYQREYNSHGQKQQFLTGVEPLVRRDIPNILLSHNPNSFNRAAELGIELSLAGHTHGGQVQVEILDHRLSPARFISDYIAGLYQRPLFAPAPNERAGSVVSTSRKFTPESAAMASIYVNRGLGTVGAPVRLGVPPEISLIVLRRA
;
A
#
# COMPACT_ATOMS: atom_id res chain seq x y z
N MET A 1 -8.27 -5.15 -47.60
CA MET A 1 -7.83 -4.38 -48.78
C MET A 1 -8.55 -3.04 -48.77
N ALA A 2 -7.89 -1.96 -49.20
CA ALA A 2 -8.21 -0.51 -49.05
C ALA A 2 -7.71 0.11 -47.73
N PHE A 3 -6.44 0.50 -47.62
CA PHE A 3 -5.70 1.69 -48.12
C PHE A 3 -5.92 2.99 -47.31
N PHE A 4 -4.90 3.32 -46.51
CA PHE A 4 -4.55 4.66 -45.99
C PHE A 4 -4.07 5.60 -47.12
N PRO A 5 -4.10 6.94 -46.96
CA PRO A 5 -2.90 7.70 -46.51
C PRO A 5 -3.25 9.03 -45.76
N PRO A 6 -2.30 9.96 -45.47
CA PRO A 6 -1.29 9.86 -44.43
C PRO A 6 -1.27 11.07 -43.44
N PHE A 7 -0.55 10.88 -42.33
CA PHE A 7 -0.18 11.88 -41.32
C PHE A 7 0.75 13.00 -41.86
N ARG A 8 0.56 14.25 -41.40
CA ARG A 8 1.65 15.23 -41.17
C ARG A 8 1.37 16.12 -39.94
N PRO A 9 2.41 16.62 -39.24
CA PRO A 9 2.34 17.06 -37.85
C PRO A 9 2.47 18.58 -37.65
N GLY A 10 1.94 19.08 -36.52
CA GLY A 10 2.44 20.29 -35.87
C GLY A 10 1.46 21.46 -35.75
N SER A 11 0.88 21.64 -34.56
CA SER A 11 0.72 22.95 -33.90
C SER A 11 0.10 22.78 -32.51
N SER A 12 0.76 23.40 -31.53
CA SER A 12 0.42 23.53 -30.11
C SER A 12 -1.01 24.00 -29.80
N PRO A 13 -1.65 23.54 -28.70
CA PRO A 13 -2.92 24.09 -28.25
C PRO A 13 -2.71 25.34 -27.38
N THR A 14 -3.11 26.50 -27.91
CA THR A 14 -3.26 27.75 -27.18
C THR A 14 -4.68 27.79 -26.60
N TRP A 15 -4.82 27.86 -25.28
CA TRP A 15 -6.10 28.07 -24.61
C TRP A 15 -6.40 29.57 -24.52
N VAL A 16 -7.48 30.00 -25.17
CA VAL A 16 -8.07 31.33 -25.02
C VAL A 16 -9.36 31.19 -24.22
N VAL A 17 -9.38 31.81 -23.04
CA VAL A 17 -10.57 31.97 -22.19
C VAL A 17 -11.20 33.32 -22.55
N LEU A 18 -12.44 33.30 -23.03
CA LEU A 18 -13.27 34.49 -23.22
C LEU A 18 -14.31 34.54 -22.10
N LEU A 19 -14.17 35.54 -21.23
CA LEU A 19 -15.18 36.02 -20.29
C LEU A 19 -15.90 37.17 -20.98
N ASP A 20 -17.24 37.11 -21.07
CA ASP A 20 -18.05 38.26 -21.48
C ASP A 20 -19.27 38.43 -20.56
N ALA A 21 -19.32 39.61 -19.95
CA ALA A 21 -20.53 40.31 -19.49
C ALA A 21 -20.20 41.82 -19.61
N PRO A 22 -21.11 42.67 -20.11
CA PRO A 22 -22.01 43.37 -19.17
C PRO A 22 -23.41 43.81 -19.73
N ALA A 23 -24.41 43.77 -18.84
CA ALA A 23 -25.45 44.77 -18.45
C ALA A 23 -26.19 45.71 -19.48
N PRO A 24 -27.21 46.51 -19.08
CA PRO A 24 -28.65 46.16 -19.09
C PRO A 24 -29.56 47.21 -19.80
N GLN A 25 -30.78 46.87 -20.24
CA GLN A 25 -31.82 47.87 -20.60
C GLN A 25 -33.28 47.44 -20.36
N ALA A 26 -34.00 48.37 -19.70
CA ALA A 26 -35.39 48.84 -19.87
C ALA A 26 -36.62 47.97 -19.51
N LEU A 27 -37.44 48.54 -18.61
CA LEU A 27 -38.85 48.23 -18.28
C LEU A 27 -39.80 49.26 -18.95
N PRO A 28 -41.11 48.93 -19.05
CA PRO A 28 -42.13 49.97 -18.83
C PRO A 28 -43.35 49.54 -17.94
N LEU A 29 -43.68 50.46 -17.01
CA LEU A 29 -44.99 51.05 -16.60
C LEU A 29 -46.31 50.23 -16.46
N TRP A 30 -46.92 50.31 -15.25
CA TRP A 30 -48.35 50.67 -14.97
C TRP A 30 -48.58 50.93 -13.43
N PRO A 31 -49.68 51.59 -12.95
CA PRO A 31 -49.66 52.47 -11.78
C PRO A 31 -50.76 52.18 -10.71
N ALA A 32 -50.72 52.98 -9.63
CA ALA A 32 -51.82 53.46 -8.77
C ALA A 32 -52.62 52.50 -7.85
N GLY A 33 -52.61 52.82 -6.55
CA GLY A 33 -53.61 52.38 -5.55
C GLY A 33 -53.16 52.52 -4.08
N LEU A 34 -53.48 53.65 -3.43
CA LEU A 34 -53.37 53.94 -1.98
C LEU A 34 -54.51 53.26 -1.15
N PRO A 35 -54.66 53.49 0.18
CA PRO A 35 -53.82 53.15 1.35
C PRO A 35 -54.65 52.37 2.44
N VAL A 36 -54.10 52.07 3.64
CA VAL A 36 -54.78 52.09 4.98
C VAL A 36 -53.93 51.49 6.14
N LEU A 37 -53.62 52.35 7.13
CA LEU A 37 -53.49 52.25 8.62
C LEU A 37 -52.55 51.24 9.37
N TRP A 38 -51.45 51.79 9.93
CA TRP A 38 -50.90 51.85 11.34
C TRP A 38 -51.07 50.70 12.38
N PRO A 39 -50.26 50.63 13.48
CA PRO A 39 -48.87 51.07 13.74
C PRO A 39 -47.99 50.08 14.55
N GLY A 40 -46.68 50.37 14.71
CA GLY A 40 -45.91 49.85 15.86
C GLY A 40 -44.37 49.86 15.77
N SER A 41 -43.77 50.95 16.27
CA SER A 41 -42.46 51.01 16.97
C SER A 41 -41.13 51.07 16.18
N SER A 42 -40.66 52.31 15.98
CA SER A 42 -39.35 52.93 16.34
C SER A 42 -38.11 52.01 16.48
N TYR A 43 -36.93 52.32 15.92
CA TYR A 43 -36.14 53.56 16.09
C TYR A 43 -35.25 53.88 14.86
N ALA A 44 -35.06 55.18 14.62
CA ALA A 44 -34.10 55.77 13.70
C ALA A 44 -33.19 56.77 14.45
N VAL A 45 -31.91 56.85 14.09
CA VAL A 45 -31.02 58.03 14.20
C VAL A 45 -30.02 57.89 13.04
N ILE A 46 -30.25 58.48 11.85
CA ILE A 46 -29.94 59.84 11.38
C ILE A 46 -28.44 60.20 11.45
N ALA A 47 -27.94 60.51 10.25
CA ALA A 47 -26.60 60.94 9.86
C ALA A 47 -26.30 62.42 10.20
N ASP A 48 -25.03 62.82 10.13
CA ASP A 48 -24.70 64.15 9.61
C ASP A 48 -23.35 64.23 8.88
N ARG A 49 -23.30 65.16 7.93
CA ARG A 49 -22.30 65.45 6.88
C ARG A 49 -21.17 66.37 7.35
N ALA A 50 -20.03 66.35 6.64
CA ALA A 50 -19.36 67.53 6.01
C ALA A 50 -17.85 67.25 5.73
N ILE A 51 -17.34 67.21 4.48
CA ILE A 51 -16.80 68.29 3.61
C ILE A 51 -15.25 68.18 3.39
N ARG A 52 -14.89 67.96 2.11
CA ARG A 52 -13.72 68.36 1.24
C ARG A 52 -12.22 68.02 1.50
N ILE A 53 -11.67 67.14 0.62
CA ILE A 53 -10.47 67.14 -0.31
C ILE A 53 -9.17 67.97 0.05
N PRO A 54 -7.92 67.62 -0.39
CA PRO A 54 -7.14 66.35 -0.43
C PRO A 54 -5.69 66.50 0.14
N ALA A 55 -4.98 65.40 0.45
CA ALA A 55 -3.50 65.40 0.37
C ALA A 55 -2.89 64.00 0.26
N ARG A 56 -1.96 63.87 -0.69
CA ARG A 56 -0.87 62.86 -0.81
C ARG A 56 -1.20 61.50 -1.44
N SER A 57 -0.96 61.50 -2.74
CA SER A 57 -0.44 60.41 -3.57
C SER A 57 0.46 59.41 -2.82
N HIS A 58 -0.02 58.17 -2.71
CA HIS A 58 0.84 57.00 -2.60
C HIS A 58 0.44 55.97 -3.65
N VAL A 59 1.37 55.74 -4.57
CA VAL A 59 1.36 54.69 -5.58
C VAL A 59 1.14 53.34 -4.90
N LYS A 60 0.01 52.68 -5.17
CA LYS A 60 -0.22 51.29 -4.76
C LYS A 60 0.48 50.36 -5.74
N ILE A 61 1.70 49.93 -5.40
CA ILE A 61 2.28 48.71 -5.98
C ILE A 61 1.59 47.53 -5.27
N ARG A 62 0.74 46.80 -6.00
CA ARG A 62 0.18 45.52 -5.57
C ARG A 62 1.30 44.47 -5.61
N LEU A 63 1.94 44.21 -4.48
CA LEU A 63 2.70 42.98 -4.26
C LEU A 63 1.75 41.89 -3.76
N TRP A 64 1.76 40.76 -4.47
CA TRP A 64 1.03 39.55 -4.14
C TRP A 64 1.31 39.09 -2.70
N SER A 65 0.24 38.87 -1.95
CA SER A 65 0.27 38.28 -0.61
C SER A 65 0.55 36.78 -0.71
N LEU A 66 1.81 36.39 -0.55
CA LEU A 66 2.19 35.04 -0.09
C LEU A 66 2.03 34.99 1.43
N ARG A 67 0.85 34.57 1.90
CA ARG A 67 0.64 34.17 3.30
C ARG A 67 -0.30 32.97 3.40
N ASP A 68 0.06 31.89 2.71
CA ASP A 68 -0.18 30.56 3.26
C ASP A 68 1.08 30.17 4.04
N ILE A 69 1.11 30.52 5.32
CA ILE A 69 2.16 30.06 6.23
C ILE A 69 1.90 28.57 6.44
N VAL A 70 2.54 27.73 5.62
CA VAL A 70 2.72 26.31 5.93
C VAL A 70 3.49 26.27 7.24
N THR A 71 2.81 25.90 8.33
CA THR A 71 3.47 25.61 9.60
C THR A 71 4.33 24.35 9.41
N VAL A 72 5.58 24.56 8.99
CA VAL A 72 6.53 23.45 8.86
C VAL A 72 6.84 22.95 10.26
N ASN A 73 6.38 21.74 10.56
CA ASN A 73 6.77 21.06 11.79
C ASN A 73 8.26 20.67 11.69
N TRP A 74 9.12 21.51 12.25
CA TRP A 74 10.58 21.35 12.18
C TRP A 74 11.07 20.04 12.81
N HIS A 75 10.41 19.54 13.86
CA HIS A 75 10.75 18.24 14.45
C HIS A 75 10.49 17.10 13.47
N PHE A 76 9.35 17.15 12.79
CA PHE A 76 8.98 16.17 11.77
C PHE A 76 9.88 16.24 10.54
N LEU A 77 10.26 17.45 10.11
CA LEU A 77 11.21 17.65 9.02
C LEU A 77 12.60 17.12 9.38
N LEU A 78 13.13 17.46 10.55
CA LEU A 78 14.44 16.99 11.03
C LEU A 78 14.48 15.47 11.18
N LEU A 79 13.39 14.86 11.69
CA LEU A 79 13.26 13.41 11.75
C LEU A 79 13.31 12.78 10.35
N ARG A 80 12.57 13.32 9.38
CA ARG A 80 12.59 12.83 7.98
C ARG A 80 13.97 12.98 7.35
N VAL A 81 14.65 14.10 7.57
CA VAL A 81 16.02 14.34 7.07
C VAL A 81 17.00 13.36 7.72
N GLY A 82 16.91 13.15 9.03
CA GLY A 82 17.75 12.19 9.75
C GLY A 82 17.55 10.75 9.27
N ILE A 83 16.29 10.31 9.10
CA ILE A 83 15.96 9.00 8.53
C ILE A 83 16.49 8.88 7.09
N GLY A 84 16.25 9.90 6.26
CA GLY A 84 16.72 9.94 4.88
C GLY A 84 18.24 9.84 4.78
N ALA A 85 18.97 10.62 5.59
CA ALA A 85 20.43 10.56 5.66
C ALA A 85 20.93 9.18 6.13
N GLY A 86 20.26 8.57 7.10
CA GLY A 86 20.57 7.22 7.57
C GLY A 86 20.40 6.16 6.48
N ILE A 87 19.30 6.21 5.73
CA ILE A 87 19.06 5.31 4.58
C ILE A 87 20.13 5.50 3.50
N CYS A 88 20.44 6.75 3.14
CA CYS A 88 21.48 7.05 2.15
C CYS A 88 22.86 6.54 2.58
N ALA A 89 23.23 6.72 3.86
CA ALA A 89 24.48 6.21 4.40
C ALA A 89 24.53 4.66 4.35
N LEU A 90 23.44 4.00 4.72
CA LEU A 90 23.33 2.55 4.70
C LEU A 90 23.47 1.98 3.28
N LEU A 91 22.79 2.60 2.30
CA LEU A 91 22.93 2.26 0.88
C LEU A 91 24.37 2.47 0.41
N TYR A 92 25.00 3.60 0.76
CA TYR A 92 26.39 3.88 0.41
C TYR A 92 27.35 2.81 0.96
N PHE A 93 27.24 2.46 2.24
CA PHE A 93 28.11 1.45 2.85
C PHE A 93 27.90 0.06 2.24
N SER A 94 26.65 -0.30 1.92
CA SER A 94 26.33 -1.53 1.20
C SER A 94 27.01 -1.56 -0.18
N GLN A 95 26.80 -0.54 -1.01
CA GLN A 95 27.37 -0.51 -2.36
C GLN A 95 28.91 -0.42 -2.34
N ARG A 96 29.49 0.29 -1.37
CA ARG A 96 30.94 0.32 -1.16
C ARG A 96 31.48 -1.05 -0.76
N PHE A 97 30.76 -1.81 0.06
CA PHE A 97 31.14 -3.17 0.45
C PHE A 97 31.19 -4.10 -0.77
N TRP A 98 30.16 -4.08 -1.62
CA TRP A 98 30.11 -4.90 -2.84
C TRP A 98 31.17 -4.51 -3.85
N TYR A 99 31.39 -3.21 -4.06
CA TYR A 99 32.48 -2.72 -4.92
C TYR A 99 33.86 -3.22 -4.45
N ARG A 100 34.16 -3.11 -3.15
CA ARG A 100 35.44 -3.60 -2.60
C ARG A 100 35.56 -5.11 -2.66
N SER A 101 34.46 -5.84 -2.51
CA SER A 101 34.43 -7.30 -2.61
C SER A 101 34.70 -7.75 -4.04
N LEU A 102 34.06 -7.11 -5.03
CA LEU A 102 34.32 -7.34 -6.45
C LEU A 102 35.79 -7.07 -6.79
N TRP A 103 36.36 -5.97 -6.29
CA TRP A 103 37.77 -5.64 -6.51
C TRP A 103 38.73 -6.69 -5.94
N ARG A 104 38.47 -7.20 -4.73
CA ARG A 104 39.27 -8.26 -4.10
C ARG A 104 39.24 -9.56 -4.90
N VAL A 105 38.04 -10.00 -5.31
CA VAL A 105 37.86 -11.26 -6.06
C VAL A 105 38.50 -11.17 -7.43
N THR A 106 38.15 -10.14 -8.21
CA THR A 106 38.64 -9.98 -9.58
C THR A 106 40.13 -9.61 -9.63
N GLY A 107 40.72 -9.11 -8.54
CA GLY A 107 42.15 -8.78 -8.47
C GLY A 107 43.08 -9.99 -8.64
N GLN A 108 42.59 -11.18 -8.30
CA GLN A 108 43.33 -12.44 -8.35
C GLN A 108 43.31 -13.10 -9.74
N TRP A 109 42.48 -12.61 -10.67
CA TRP A 109 42.28 -13.27 -11.96
C TRP A 109 43.40 -12.98 -12.94
N GLY A 110 43.90 -13.96 -13.71
CA GLY A 110 45.10 -13.76 -14.55
C GLY A 110 44.94 -12.75 -15.71
N ARG A 111 43.75 -12.65 -16.32
CA ARG A 111 43.52 -11.84 -17.53
C ARG A 111 42.98 -10.44 -17.21
N LEU A 112 43.56 -9.40 -17.80
CA LEU A 112 43.20 -8.00 -17.55
C LEU A 112 41.72 -7.68 -17.83
N TRP A 113 41.15 -8.22 -18.91
CA TRP A 113 39.74 -8.01 -19.27
C TRP A 113 38.78 -8.68 -18.27
N LEU A 114 39.16 -9.84 -17.72
CA LEU A 114 38.41 -10.48 -16.63
C LEU A 114 38.47 -9.64 -15.35
N ARG A 115 39.56 -8.88 -15.11
CA ARG A 115 39.63 -7.94 -13.99
C ARG A 115 38.76 -6.70 -14.21
N ARG A 116 38.89 -6.07 -15.38
CA ARG A 116 38.31 -4.74 -15.68
C ARG A 116 36.84 -4.82 -16.09
N GLY A 117 36.44 -5.84 -16.84
CA GLY A 117 35.09 -5.99 -17.38
C GLY A 117 33.99 -5.96 -16.30
N PRO A 118 34.01 -6.87 -15.30
CA PRO A 118 33.02 -6.90 -14.23
C PRO A 118 32.99 -5.61 -13.40
N ARG A 119 34.13 -4.96 -13.19
CA ARG A 119 34.22 -3.70 -12.45
C ARG A 119 33.58 -2.55 -13.21
N LEU A 120 33.85 -2.45 -14.52
CA LEU A 120 33.23 -1.46 -15.39
C LEU A 120 31.72 -1.69 -15.49
N LEU A 121 31.28 -2.94 -15.63
CA LEU A 121 29.87 -3.30 -15.64
C LEU A 121 29.19 -2.90 -14.33
N TYR A 122 29.81 -3.18 -13.17
CA TYR A 122 29.29 -2.78 -11.87
C TYR A 122 29.13 -1.26 -11.75
N VAL A 123 30.14 -0.49 -12.17
CA VAL A 123 30.08 0.98 -12.14
C VAL A 123 28.99 1.50 -13.08
N LEU A 124 28.89 0.95 -14.29
CA LEU A 124 27.86 1.32 -15.26
C LEU A 124 26.45 1.05 -14.69
N LEU A 125 26.22 -0.13 -14.12
CA LEU A 125 24.95 -0.49 -13.49
C LEU A 125 24.64 0.42 -12.29
N LEU A 126 25.64 0.70 -11.44
CA LEU A 126 25.49 1.62 -10.31
C LEU A 126 25.18 3.06 -10.77
N SER A 127 25.81 3.54 -11.84
CA SER A 127 25.54 4.86 -12.42
C SER A 127 24.14 4.95 -13.01
N LEU A 128 23.72 3.95 -13.79
CA LEU A 128 22.36 3.83 -14.32
C LEU A 128 21.31 3.81 -13.21
N MET A 129 21.65 3.12 -12.12
CA MET A 129 20.84 2.99 -10.93
C MET A 129 20.71 4.31 -10.16
N VAL A 130 21.81 5.03 -9.91
CA VAL A 130 21.79 6.38 -9.30
C VAL A 130 21.00 7.35 -10.18
N PHE A 131 21.19 7.29 -11.49
CA PHE A 131 20.43 8.09 -12.44
C PHE A 131 18.92 7.83 -12.33
N THR A 132 18.51 6.55 -12.24
CA THR A 132 17.11 6.15 -12.07
C THR A 132 16.55 6.66 -10.74
N LEU A 133 17.31 6.56 -9.65
CA LEU A 133 16.89 7.08 -8.34
C LEU A 133 16.74 8.61 -8.34
N VAL A 134 17.68 9.33 -8.93
CA VAL A 134 17.63 10.79 -9.06
C VAL A 134 16.43 11.22 -9.89
N ARG A 135 16.14 10.52 -11.01
CA ARG A 135 14.91 10.75 -11.79
C ARG A 135 13.65 10.62 -10.93
N VAL A 136 13.56 9.57 -10.11
CA VAL A 136 12.42 9.34 -9.22
C VAL A 136 12.26 10.47 -8.21
N VAL A 137 13.36 10.98 -7.65
CA VAL A 137 13.31 12.10 -6.70
C VAL A 137 12.89 13.40 -7.38
N ILE A 138 13.43 13.69 -8.57
CA ILE A 138 13.16 14.93 -9.32
C ILE A 138 11.73 14.97 -9.87
N MET A 139 11.22 13.85 -10.42
CA MET A 139 9.91 13.80 -11.07
C MET A 139 8.74 13.62 -10.08
N GLY A 140 9.02 13.42 -8.78
CA GLY A 140 8.02 13.23 -7.72
C GLY A 140 7.34 11.86 -7.78
N HIS A 141 6.84 11.37 -6.63
CA HIS A 141 6.18 10.05 -6.53
C HIS A 141 4.99 9.85 -7.49
N SER A 142 4.33 10.93 -7.92
CA SER A 142 3.21 10.88 -8.88
C SER A 142 3.62 10.44 -10.30
N SER A 143 4.92 10.37 -10.59
CA SER A 143 5.48 9.92 -11.87
C SER A 143 6.06 8.51 -11.83
N PHE A 144 5.81 7.73 -10.77
CA PHE A 144 6.13 6.28 -10.71
C PHE A 144 5.28 5.44 -11.70
N THR A 145 4.59 6.12 -12.62
CA THR A 145 3.46 5.70 -13.42
C THR A 145 3.79 5.50 -14.91
N HIS A 146 5.03 5.76 -15.34
CA HIS A 146 5.39 5.50 -16.73
C HIS A 146 6.49 4.46 -16.85
N ARG A 147 6.08 3.24 -17.25
CA ARG A 147 6.92 2.10 -17.65
C ARG A 147 8.08 1.90 -16.70
N THR A 148 7.87 1.08 -15.67
CA THR A 148 8.99 0.47 -14.96
C THR A 148 9.78 -0.36 -15.97
N SER A 149 10.79 0.27 -16.58
CA SER A 149 11.73 -0.45 -17.44
C SER A 149 12.31 -1.59 -16.61
N TRP A 150 12.59 -2.74 -17.23
CA TRP A 150 13.24 -3.86 -16.58
C TRP A 150 14.49 -3.44 -15.78
N ILE A 151 15.16 -2.37 -16.22
CA ILE A 151 16.29 -1.73 -15.55
C ILE A 151 15.91 -1.25 -14.13
N THR A 152 14.79 -0.57 -13.95
CA THR A 152 14.35 -0.03 -12.65
C THR A 152 14.09 -1.16 -11.64
N VAL A 153 13.52 -2.28 -12.09
CA VAL A 153 13.28 -3.43 -11.21
C VAL A 153 14.54 -4.21 -10.92
N LEU A 154 15.38 -4.49 -11.92
CA LEU A 154 16.68 -5.11 -11.67
C LEU A 154 17.51 -4.27 -10.69
N THR A 155 17.43 -2.95 -10.84
CA THR A 155 18.02 -1.96 -9.92
C THR A 155 17.44 -2.06 -8.51
N GLY A 156 16.11 -2.08 -8.37
CA GLY A 156 15.44 -2.22 -7.09
C GLY A 156 15.79 -3.54 -6.39
N LEU A 157 15.66 -4.66 -7.11
CA LEU A 157 16.02 -6.00 -6.64
C LEU A 157 17.50 -6.05 -6.22
N TRP A 158 18.39 -5.46 -7.00
CA TRP A 158 19.81 -5.33 -6.65
C TRP A 158 19.99 -4.58 -5.34
N PHE A 159 19.43 -3.38 -5.19
CA PHE A 159 19.61 -2.57 -3.98
C PHE A 159 19.13 -3.28 -2.72
N PHE A 160 17.90 -3.81 -2.76
CA PHE A 160 17.34 -4.53 -1.62
C PHE A 160 18.17 -5.77 -1.30
N SER A 161 18.46 -6.60 -2.30
CA SER A 161 19.26 -7.82 -2.08
C SER A 161 20.66 -7.51 -1.58
N ALA A 162 21.34 -6.53 -2.19
CA ALA A 162 22.68 -6.10 -1.80
C ALA A 162 22.71 -5.53 -0.38
N LEU A 163 21.70 -4.74 -0.01
CA LEU A 163 21.57 -4.21 1.35
C LEU A 163 21.37 -5.32 2.38
N PHE A 164 20.40 -6.20 2.19
CA PHE A 164 20.15 -7.29 3.13
C PHE A 164 21.35 -8.24 3.20
N ALA A 165 21.98 -8.56 2.06
CA ALA A 165 23.18 -9.38 2.04
C ALA A 165 24.37 -8.71 2.76
N TYR A 166 24.53 -7.39 2.62
CA TYR A 166 25.51 -6.64 3.40
C TYR A 166 25.24 -6.75 4.91
N LEU A 167 23.99 -6.56 5.34
CA LEU A 167 23.60 -6.68 6.75
C LEU A 167 23.84 -8.11 7.27
N SER A 168 23.40 -9.14 6.53
CA SER A 168 23.60 -10.54 6.90
C SER A 168 25.09 -10.89 7.03
N VAL A 169 25.93 -10.46 6.09
CA VAL A 169 27.39 -10.65 6.18
C VAL A 169 27.97 -9.90 7.38
N LYS A 170 27.49 -8.69 7.70
CA LYS A 170 27.95 -7.95 8.89
C LYS A 170 27.54 -8.64 10.19
N THR A 171 26.36 -9.26 10.23
CA THR A 171 25.90 -10.08 11.35
C THR A 171 26.81 -11.29 11.55
N VAL A 172 27.13 -12.04 10.50
CA VAL A 172 28.07 -13.19 10.59
C VAL A 172 29.45 -12.75 11.11
N HIS A 173 30.01 -11.67 10.57
CA HIS A 173 31.27 -11.11 11.08
C HIS A 173 31.19 -10.55 12.51
N GLY A 174 30.00 -10.11 12.93
CA GLY A 174 29.71 -9.68 14.30
C GLY A 174 29.73 -10.87 15.26
N LEU A 175 29.03 -11.94 14.90
CA LEU A 175 29.02 -13.21 15.64
C LEU A 175 30.44 -13.80 15.74
N GLU A 176 31.22 -13.78 14.66
CA GLU A 176 32.63 -14.20 14.69
C GLU A 176 33.47 -13.36 15.67
N ARG A 177 33.23 -12.05 15.75
CA ARG A 177 33.93 -11.16 16.68
C ARG A 177 33.54 -11.43 18.13
N VAL A 178 32.24 -11.58 18.40
CA VAL A 178 31.72 -11.91 19.73
C VAL A 178 32.26 -13.26 20.19
N TRP A 179 32.26 -14.26 19.31
CA TRP A 179 32.84 -15.57 19.58
C TRP A 179 34.34 -15.49 19.92
N ARG A 180 35.13 -14.73 19.14
CA ARG A 180 36.55 -14.53 19.42
C ARG A 180 36.79 -13.85 20.77
N TRP A 181 35.98 -12.85 21.11
CA TRP A 181 36.07 -12.17 22.39
C TRP A 181 35.69 -13.08 23.55
N SER A 182 34.60 -13.84 23.44
CA SER A 182 34.15 -14.77 24.48
C SER A 182 35.14 -15.92 24.69
N HIS A 183 35.70 -16.49 23.62
CA HIS A 183 36.76 -17.49 23.72
C HIS A 183 38.05 -16.92 24.33
N ALA A 184 38.50 -15.74 23.91
CA ALA A 184 39.68 -15.12 24.51
C ALA A 184 39.48 -14.82 26.00
N ALA A 185 38.27 -14.41 26.41
CA ALA A 185 37.92 -14.22 27.81
C ALA A 185 37.86 -15.54 28.59
N ALA A 186 37.35 -16.62 27.98
CA ALA A 186 37.31 -17.95 28.60
C ALA A 186 38.71 -18.54 28.79
N VAL A 187 39.60 -18.42 27.80
CA VAL A 187 40.99 -18.89 27.88
C VAL A 187 41.75 -18.15 28.99
N LYS A 188 41.52 -16.85 29.18
CA LYS A 188 42.12 -16.07 30.27
C LYS A 188 41.61 -16.44 31.68
N ARG A 189 40.49 -17.16 31.80
CA ARG A 189 39.92 -17.60 33.08
C ARG A 189 40.40 -18.99 33.51
N LEU A 190 41.13 -19.71 32.66
CA LEU A 190 41.75 -20.98 33.03
C LEU A 190 42.95 -20.68 33.97
N PRO A 191 43.06 -21.37 35.12
CA PRO A 191 44.20 -21.19 36.02
C PRO A 191 45.49 -21.52 35.29
N SER A 192 46.47 -20.63 35.37
CA SER A 192 47.82 -20.86 34.84
C SER A 192 48.39 -22.15 35.44
N PRO A 193 48.89 -23.10 34.64
CA PRO A 193 49.63 -24.23 35.18
C PRO A 193 50.80 -23.71 36.03
N LEU A 194 51.01 -24.34 37.18
CA LEU A 194 52.11 -24.00 38.10
C LEU A 194 53.44 -23.96 37.33
N PRO A 195 54.30 -22.95 37.57
CA PRO A 195 55.58 -22.86 36.89
C PRO A 195 56.47 -24.04 37.30
N ASN A 196 56.79 -24.92 36.34
CA ASN A 196 57.84 -25.92 36.52
C ASN A 196 59.19 -25.21 36.61
N PRO A 197 60.02 -25.43 37.66
CA PRO A 197 61.25 -24.66 37.87
C PRO A 197 62.41 -24.92 36.90
N THR A 198 62.21 -25.64 35.80
CA THR A 198 63.32 -26.19 34.99
C THR A 198 63.42 -25.69 33.54
N GLN A 199 62.74 -24.60 33.17
CA GLN A 199 62.95 -23.97 31.86
C GLN A 199 63.17 -22.46 31.98
N SER A 200 64.43 -22.07 32.09
CA SER A 200 64.88 -20.72 31.82
C SER A 200 65.31 -20.60 30.34
N VAL A 201 64.94 -19.45 29.75
CA VAL A 201 65.46 -18.87 28.49
C VAL A 201 64.85 -19.39 27.17
N THR A 202 63.71 -18.80 26.80
CA THR A 202 63.28 -18.29 25.47
C THR A 202 61.75 -18.44 25.31
N ALA A 203 60.99 -17.54 25.92
CA ALA A 203 59.54 -17.49 25.69
C ALA A 203 59.07 -16.03 25.61
N SER A 204 59.53 -15.34 24.58
CA SER A 204 58.80 -14.21 23.99
C SER A 204 58.15 -14.66 22.68
N GLU A 205 57.59 -15.87 22.64
CA GLU A 205 56.64 -16.21 21.58
C GLU A 205 55.27 -15.75 22.04
N SER A 206 54.86 -14.63 21.44
CA SER A 206 53.46 -14.29 21.25
C SER A 206 52.66 -15.57 21.10
N THR A 207 51.65 -15.76 21.94
CA THR A 207 50.66 -16.83 21.81
C THR A 207 49.92 -16.62 20.48
N GLU A 208 50.54 -17.02 19.37
CA GLU A 208 49.93 -17.07 18.06
C GLU A 208 48.82 -18.09 18.18
N THR A 209 47.59 -17.60 18.21
CA THR A 209 46.40 -18.44 18.17
C THR A 209 46.50 -19.33 16.94
N VAL A 210 46.80 -20.62 17.13
CA VAL A 210 46.85 -21.60 16.05
C VAL A 210 45.55 -21.48 15.24
N PRO A 211 45.61 -21.21 13.93
CA PRO A 211 44.41 -21.03 13.12
C PRO A 211 43.58 -22.31 13.11
N ASP A 212 42.44 -22.34 13.80
CA ASP A 212 41.45 -23.43 13.69
C ASP A 212 40.88 -23.48 12.26
N PRO A 213 41.24 -24.50 11.45
CA PRO A 213 40.82 -24.58 10.06
C PRO A 213 39.30 -24.81 9.92
N GLY A 214 38.69 -25.54 10.85
CA GLY A 214 37.25 -25.85 10.86
C GLY A 214 36.42 -24.60 11.11
N ARG A 215 36.79 -23.80 12.11
CA ARG A 215 36.17 -22.49 12.38
C ARG A 215 36.31 -21.55 11.18
N ARG A 216 37.51 -21.45 10.60
CA ARG A 216 37.77 -20.58 9.45
C ARG A 216 36.92 -21.01 8.25
N TYR A 217 36.78 -22.31 8.01
CA TYR A 217 35.92 -22.82 6.96
C TYR A 217 34.45 -22.48 7.24
N PHE A 218 33.96 -22.74 8.46
CA PHE A 218 32.59 -22.44 8.87
C PHE A 218 32.21 -20.97 8.65
N PHE A 219 32.97 -20.02 9.18
CA PHE A 219 32.63 -18.59 9.02
C PHE A 219 32.76 -18.12 7.56
N ARG A 220 33.67 -18.70 6.77
CA ARG A 220 33.75 -18.44 5.32
C ARG A 220 32.51 -18.93 4.58
N ALA A 221 32.07 -20.16 4.85
CA ALA A 221 30.86 -20.73 4.28
C ALA A 221 29.61 -19.94 4.72
N ALA A 222 29.49 -19.63 6.01
CA ALA A 222 28.41 -18.82 6.56
C ALA A 222 28.37 -17.41 5.93
N THR A 223 29.52 -16.78 5.72
CA THR A 223 29.61 -15.47 5.05
C THR A 223 29.17 -15.55 3.59
N ALA A 224 29.58 -16.59 2.86
CA ALA A 224 29.16 -16.80 1.49
C ALA A 224 27.64 -17.04 1.39
N ALA A 225 27.10 -17.91 2.26
CA ALA A 225 25.67 -18.18 2.33
C ALA A 225 24.87 -16.92 2.70
N ALA A 226 25.31 -16.17 3.72
CA ALA A 226 24.67 -14.92 4.15
C ALA A 226 24.70 -13.84 3.05
N GLY A 227 25.76 -13.81 2.24
CA GLY A 227 25.86 -12.90 1.09
C GLY A 227 24.98 -13.31 -0.10
N ALA A 228 24.80 -14.61 -0.32
CA ALA A 228 24.03 -15.13 -1.45
C ALA A 228 22.52 -15.19 -1.18
N ALA A 229 22.11 -15.52 0.05
CA ALA A 229 20.73 -15.83 0.38
C ALA A 229 19.73 -14.72 -0.02
N PRO A 230 19.94 -13.43 0.28
CA PRO A 230 18.97 -12.40 -0.09
C PRO A 230 18.77 -12.26 -1.61
N PHE A 231 19.81 -12.48 -2.42
CA PHE A 231 19.70 -12.48 -3.87
C PHE A 231 18.90 -13.69 -4.39
N LEU A 232 19.19 -14.88 -3.87
CA LEU A 232 18.49 -16.10 -4.26
C LEU A 232 17.01 -16.04 -3.86
N THR A 233 16.74 -15.54 -2.66
CA THR A 233 15.38 -15.35 -2.15
C THR A 233 14.61 -14.32 -2.97
N ALA A 234 15.19 -13.14 -3.25
CA ALA A 234 14.55 -12.13 -4.10
C ALA A 234 14.29 -12.67 -5.52
N MET A 235 15.25 -13.41 -6.09
CA MET A 235 15.11 -14.05 -7.40
C MET A 235 13.98 -15.09 -7.40
N TYR A 236 13.91 -15.95 -6.39
CA TYR A 236 12.83 -16.93 -6.24
C TYR A 236 11.46 -16.25 -6.12
N GLY A 237 11.36 -15.23 -5.27
CA GLY A 237 10.10 -14.51 -5.09
C GLY A 237 9.65 -13.74 -6.34
N PHE A 238 10.60 -13.24 -7.14
CA PHE A 238 10.34 -12.61 -8.44
C PHE A 238 9.99 -13.63 -9.54
N ALA A 239 10.74 -14.73 -9.65
CA ALA A 239 10.64 -15.61 -10.81
C ALA A 239 9.63 -16.74 -10.63
N ALA A 240 9.34 -17.15 -9.40
CA ALA A 240 8.51 -18.31 -9.10
C ALA A 240 7.30 -17.95 -8.25
N GLU A 241 7.52 -17.43 -7.03
CA GLU A 241 6.43 -17.36 -6.05
C GLU A 241 5.33 -16.35 -6.43
N ARG A 242 5.68 -15.18 -7.00
CA ARG A 242 4.67 -14.24 -7.51
C ARG A 242 3.79 -14.80 -8.63
N LEU A 243 4.20 -15.92 -9.25
CA LEU A 243 3.47 -16.58 -10.34
C LEU A 243 2.73 -17.85 -9.85
N ASN A 244 2.82 -18.16 -8.56
CA ASN A 244 2.24 -19.34 -7.96
C ASN A 244 0.85 -19.05 -7.37
N TYR A 245 -0.14 -18.82 -8.23
CA TYR A 245 -1.52 -18.52 -7.83
C TYR A 245 -2.12 -19.69 -7.04
N ARG A 246 -2.73 -19.38 -5.90
CA ARG A 246 -3.36 -20.37 -5.00
C ARG A 246 -4.82 -20.06 -4.81
N VAL A 247 -5.64 -21.10 -4.86
CA VAL A 247 -7.03 -21.04 -4.40
C VAL A 247 -7.06 -21.24 -2.90
N ARG A 248 -7.75 -20.37 -2.17
CA ARG A 248 -8.01 -20.52 -0.74
C ARG A 248 -9.50 -20.60 -0.48
N ARG A 249 -9.94 -21.72 0.10
CA ARG A 249 -11.33 -21.94 0.51
C ARG A 249 -11.48 -21.60 1.98
N VAL A 250 -12.48 -20.80 2.32
CA VAL A 250 -12.73 -20.33 3.67
C VAL A 250 -14.21 -20.39 3.96
N GLU A 251 -14.58 -21.09 5.01
CA GLU A 251 -15.95 -21.10 5.51
C GLU A 251 -16.08 -20.05 6.61
N ILE A 252 -17.07 -19.15 6.48
CA ILE A 252 -17.25 -18.04 7.42
C ILE A 252 -18.61 -18.17 8.08
N PRO A 253 -18.68 -18.38 9.41
CA PRO A 253 -19.93 -18.39 10.14
C PRO A 253 -20.50 -16.96 10.23
N ILE A 254 -21.74 -16.79 9.82
CA ILE A 254 -22.48 -15.54 9.84
C ILE A 254 -23.65 -15.66 10.82
N PRO A 255 -23.76 -14.76 11.81
CA PRO A 255 -24.85 -14.78 12.76
C PRO A 255 -26.18 -14.48 12.07
N ASN A 256 -27.24 -15.18 12.49
CA ASN A 256 -28.59 -15.04 11.94
C ASN A 256 -28.69 -15.23 10.42
N LEU A 257 -27.79 -16.02 9.80
CA LEU A 257 -27.82 -16.27 8.37
C LEU A 257 -29.10 -17.02 7.95
N PRO A 258 -29.91 -16.48 7.02
CA PRO A 258 -31.04 -17.19 6.43
C PRO A 258 -30.60 -18.54 5.83
N SER A 259 -31.42 -19.58 5.94
CA SER A 259 -31.02 -20.95 5.54
C SER A 259 -30.75 -21.06 4.06
N ALA A 260 -31.44 -20.25 3.25
CA ALA A 260 -31.21 -20.18 1.81
C ALA A 260 -29.83 -19.61 1.42
N LEU A 261 -29.17 -18.86 2.32
CA LEU A 261 -27.83 -18.32 2.11
C LEU A 261 -26.72 -19.23 2.66
N ASP A 262 -27.05 -20.28 3.44
CA ASP A 262 -26.06 -21.24 3.92
C ASP A 262 -25.49 -22.04 2.73
N GLY A 263 -24.15 -22.08 2.65
CA GLY A 263 -23.41 -22.65 1.53
C GLY A 263 -23.28 -21.73 0.31
N MET A 264 -23.78 -20.49 0.34
CA MET A 264 -23.56 -19.51 -0.73
C MET A 264 -22.06 -19.26 -0.92
N LYS A 265 -21.62 -19.31 -2.18
CA LYS A 265 -20.20 -19.16 -2.57
C LYS A 265 -19.93 -17.77 -3.13
N ILE A 266 -18.96 -17.09 -2.57
CA ILE A 266 -18.45 -15.81 -3.03
C ILE A 266 -17.01 -15.99 -3.47
N VAL A 267 -16.68 -15.66 -4.72
CA VAL A 267 -15.28 -15.58 -5.15
C VAL A 267 -14.79 -14.14 -5.01
N GLN A 268 -13.63 -13.96 -4.39
CA GLN A 268 -13.00 -12.66 -4.21
C GLN A 268 -11.64 -12.62 -4.93
N LEU A 269 -11.51 -11.62 -5.81
CA LEU A 269 -10.23 -11.14 -6.32
C LEU A 269 -9.93 -9.76 -5.72
N SER A 270 -8.64 -9.44 -5.57
CA SER A 270 -8.21 -8.16 -5.00
C SER A 270 -6.79 -7.82 -5.45
N ASP A 271 -6.42 -6.55 -5.36
CA ASP A 271 -5.06 -6.04 -5.55
C ASP A 271 -4.44 -6.63 -6.82
N ILE A 272 -5.14 -6.44 -7.94
CA ILE A 272 -4.80 -7.03 -9.24
C ILE A 272 -3.54 -6.37 -9.77
N HIS A 273 -3.47 -5.03 -9.70
CA HIS A 273 -2.33 -4.23 -10.14
C HIS A 273 -1.86 -4.51 -11.57
N LEU A 274 -2.81 -4.58 -12.52
CA LEU A 274 -2.45 -4.71 -13.94
C LEU A 274 -1.46 -3.59 -14.28
N SER A 275 -0.27 -4.01 -14.72
CA SER A 275 0.90 -3.16 -14.89
C SER A 275 1.99 -3.91 -15.66
N SER A 276 3.21 -3.38 -15.69
CA SER A 276 4.36 -4.04 -16.30
C SER A 276 4.72 -5.41 -15.67
N TYR A 277 4.27 -5.70 -14.45
CA TYR A 277 4.56 -6.96 -13.74
C TYR A 277 3.35 -7.87 -13.51
N MET A 278 2.16 -7.36 -13.80
CA MET A 278 0.92 -8.13 -13.88
C MET A 278 0.34 -7.94 -15.27
N SER A 279 0.65 -8.88 -16.16
CA SER A 279 0.16 -8.88 -17.52
C SER A 279 -1.32 -9.27 -17.60
N ARG A 280 -1.97 -8.87 -18.69
CA ARG A 280 -3.33 -9.31 -19.05
C ARG A 280 -3.50 -10.84 -18.99
N ALA A 281 -2.51 -11.60 -19.46
CA ALA A 281 -2.53 -13.07 -19.40
C ALA A 281 -2.52 -13.63 -17.97
N GLN A 282 -1.85 -12.94 -17.04
CA GLN A 282 -1.87 -13.31 -15.63
C GLN A 282 -3.21 -13.00 -14.97
N VAL A 283 -3.85 -11.87 -15.32
CA VAL A 283 -5.21 -11.56 -14.87
C VAL A 283 -6.19 -12.61 -15.40
N ARG A 284 -6.11 -12.94 -16.70
CA ARG A 284 -6.90 -14.00 -17.33
C ARG A 284 -6.78 -15.32 -16.58
N ARG A 285 -5.55 -15.76 -16.30
CA ARG A 285 -5.31 -16.99 -15.54
C ARG A 285 -6.01 -16.98 -14.18
N ALA A 286 -5.99 -15.87 -13.46
CA ALA A 286 -6.68 -15.77 -12.18
C ALA A 286 -8.21 -15.80 -12.33
N VAL A 287 -8.75 -15.17 -13.38
CA VAL A 287 -10.17 -15.23 -13.74
C VAL A 287 -10.60 -16.65 -14.10
N ASP A 288 -9.82 -17.36 -14.91
CA ASP A 288 -10.09 -18.76 -15.27
C ASP A 288 -10.11 -19.65 -14.02
N MET A 289 -9.09 -19.52 -13.15
CA MET A 289 -9.03 -20.22 -11.87
C MET A 289 -10.20 -19.88 -10.95
N ALA A 290 -10.70 -18.63 -10.97
CA ALA A 290 -11.87 -18.21 -10.20
C ALA A 290 -13.17 -18.82 -10.75
N ASN A 291 -13.31 -18.89 -12.07
CA ASN A 291 -14.47 -19.49 -12.75
C ASN A 291 -14.60 -20.98 -12.46
N GLU A 292 -13.49 -21.71 -12.37
CA GLU A 292 -13.47 -23.14 -11.99
C GLU A 292 -14.07 -23.41 -10.60
N LEU A 293 -14.22 -22.39 -9.75
CA LEU A 293 -14.74 -22.54 -8.39
C LEU A 293 -16.27 -22.59 -8.33
N GLY A 294 -16.96 -22.18 -9.40
CA GLY A 294 -18.42 -22.18 -9.51
C GLY A 294 -19.07 -21.35 -8.41
N ALA A 295 -18.68 -20.08 -8.28
CA ALA A 295 -19.20 -19.16 -7.27
C ALA A 295 -20.55 -18.54 -7.69
N ASP A 296 -21.38 -18.21 -6.70
CA ASP A 296 -22.68 -17.58 -6.89
C ASP A 296 -22.53 -16.07 -7.13
N LEU A 297 -21.57 -15.44 -6.43
CA LEU A 297 -21.24 -14.01 -6.49
C LEU A 297 -19.74 -13.83 -6.74
N ALA A 298 -19.37 -12.91 -7.64
CA ALA A 298 -17.99 -12.47 -7.81
C ALA A 298 -17.79 -11.07 -7.25
N VAL A 299 -16.72 -10.86 -6.47
CA VAL A 299 -16.36 -9.56 -5.93
C VAL A 299 -14.90 -9.21 -6.23
N VAL A 300 -14.65 -7.95 -6.60
CA VAL A 300 -13.32 -7.38 -6.79
C VAL A 300 -13.12 -6.22 -5.82
N THR A 301 -12.28 -6.44 -4.81
CA THR A 301 -12.14 -5.50 -3.70
C THR A 301 -11.00 -4.51 -3.90
N GLY A 302 -10.93 -3.84 -5.06
CA GLY A 302 -10.03 -2.70 -5.34
C GLY A 302 -8.64 -3.03 -5.91
N ASP A 303 -7.91 -1.97 -6.27
CA ASP A 303 -6.54 -1.97 -6.81
C ASP A 303 -6.41 -2.76 -8.13
N LEU A 304 -7.12 -2.28 -9.14
CA LEU A 304 -7.13 -2.81 -10.51
C LEU A 304 -5.81 -2.52 -11.24
N ILE A 305 -5.19 -1.38 -10.94
CA ILE A 305 -3.96 -0.87 -11.58
C ILE A 305 -2.89 -0.48 -10.54
N THR A 306 -1.66 -0.19 -10.97
CA THR A 306 -0.58 0.26 -10.06
C THR A 306 -0.40 1.78 -10.06
N GLY A 307 -0.76 2.47 -11.13
CA GLY A 307 -0.89 3.91 -11.07
C GLY A 307 -1.35 4.52 -12.39
N SER A 308 -1.33 5.85 -12.48
CA SER A 308 -1.76 6.60 -13.66
C SER A 308 -1.16 6.04 -14.96
N GLY A 309 -1.96 5.93 -16.01
CA GLY A 309 -1.47 5.45 -17.32
C GLY A 309 -1.28 3.94 -17.45
N ASP A 310 -1.42 3.15 -16.38
CA ASP A 310 -1.67 1.71 -16.51
C ASP A 310 -3.07 1.50 -17.14
N PRO A 311 -3.26 0.45 -17.97
CA PRO A 311 -4.49 0.31 -18.75
C PRO A 311 -5.60 -0.34 -17.91
N ILE A 312 -6.34 0.49 -17.16
CA ILE A 312 -7.48 0.03 -16.35
C ILE A 312 -8.57 -0.65 -17.17
N ALA A 313 -8.79 -0.19 -18.41
CA ALA A 313 -9.71 -0.81 -19.36
C ALA A 313 -9.32 -2.27 -19.68
N ASP A 314 -8.04 -2.56 -19.89
CA ASP A 314 -7.57 -3.94 -20.13
C ASP A 314 -7.81 -4.84 -18.91
N CYS A 315 -7.70 -4.27 -17.70
CA CYS A 315 -7.93 -5.01 -16.47
C CYS A 315 -9.41 -5.38 -16.31
N ILE A 316 -10.28 -4.39 -16.49
CA ILE A 316 -11.74 -4.55 -16.44
C ILE A 316 -12.22 -5.50 -17.55
N ASP A 317 -11.62 -5.42 -18.74
CA ASP A 317 -11.90 -6.33 -19.86
C ASP A 317 -11.56 -7.79 -19.57
N GLU A 318 -10.59 -8.07 -18.69
CA GLU A 318 -10.36 -9.44 -18.23
C GLU A 318 -11.32 -9.83 -17.11
N ILE A 319 -11.59 -8.93 -16.16
CA ILE A 319 -12.47 -9.19 -15.02
C ILE A 319 -13.91 -9.49 -15.45
N ARG A 320 -14.41 -8.86 -16.52
CA ARG A 320 -15.75 -9.11 -17.07
C ARG A 320 -15.97 -10.55 -17.55
N HIS A 321 -14.90 -11.35 -17.69
CA HIS A 321 -14.99 -12.76 -17.99
C HIS A 321 -15.22 -13.64 -16.75
N LEU A 322 -15.32 -13.06 -15.55
CA LEU A 322 -15.79 -13.79 -14.37
C LEU A 322 -17.23 -14.25 -14.57
N HIS A 323 -17.51 -15.50 -14.23
CA HIS A 323 -18.83 -16.11 -14.33
C HIS A 323 -19.42 -16.27 -12.93
N SER A 324 -20.48 -15.50 -12.64
CA SER A 324 -21.24 -15.61 -11.40
C SER A 324 -22.71 -15.24 -11.64
N PRO A 325 -23.68 -16.08 -11.25
CA PRO A 325 -25.12 -15.82 -11.45
C PRO A 325 -25.62 -14.52 -10.82
N LEU A 326 -25.05 -14.11 -9.68
CA LEU A 326 -25.42 -12.87 -8.98
C LEU A 326 -24.63 -11.64 -9.49
N GLY A 327 -23.81 -11.81 -10.52
CA GLY A 327 -23.03 -10.75 -11.15
C GLY A 327 -21.71 -10.44 -10.44
N ILE A 328 -20.96 -9.53 -11.07
CA ILE A 328 -19.64 -9.10 -10.63
C ILE A 328 -19.75 -7.72 -9.99
N TRP A 329 -19.23 -7.62 -8.77
CA TRP A 329 -19.32 -6.43 -7.93
C TRP A 329 -17.94 -5.96 -7.48
N GLY A 330 -17.78 -4.70 -7.11
CA GLY A 330 -16.51 -4.25 -6.59
C GLY A 330 -16.56 -2.91 -5.87
N CYS A 331 -15.39 -2.46 -5.42
CA CYS A 331 -15.13 -1.14 -4.86
C CYS A 331 -13.76 -0.64 -5.34
N ASN A 332 -13.49 0.68 -5.27
CA ASN A 332 -12.16 1.19 -5.61
C ASN A 332 -11.16 0.97 -4.47
N GLY A 333 -9.92 0.68 -4.84
CA GLY A 333 -8.77 0.69 -3.96
C GLY A 333 -8.09 2.06 -3.90
N ASN A 334 -6.94 2.12 -3.24
CA ASN A 334 -6.17 3.35 -3.13
C ASN A 334 -5.48 3.70 -4.45
N HIS A 335 -5.13 2.72 -5.28
CA HIS A 335 -4.43 2.98 -6.55
C HIS A 335 -5.34 3.64 -7.58
N GLU A 336 -6.64 3.34 -7.62
CA GLU A 336 -7.58 4.10 -8.45
C GLU A 336 -7.64 5.57 -8.02
N ILE A 337 -7.64 5.84 -6.71
CA ILE A 337 -7.66 7.20 -6.18
C ILE A 337 -6.33 7.94 -6.46
N TYR A 338 -5.20 7.26 -6.29
CA TYR A 338 -3.88 7.84 -6.57
C TYR A 338 -3.66 8.10 -8.05
N ALA A 339 -4.28 7.28 -8.91
CA ALA A 339 -4.24 7.43 -10.35
C ALA A 339 -5.24 8.46 -10.89
N HIS A 340 -6.18 8.93 -10.07
CA HIS A 340 -7.36 9.69 -10.48
C HIS A 340 -8.27 8.93 -11.47
N ALA A 341 -8.36 7.60 -11.30
CA ALA A 341 -9.08 6.67 -12.17
C ALA A 341 -10.37 6.10 -11.54
N GLN A 342 -10.75 6.53 -10.32
CA GLN A 342 -11.91 5.98 -9.61
C GLN A 342 -13.26 6.17 -10.35
N ASP A 343 -13.39 7.26 -11.11
CA ASP A 343 -14.61 7.54 -11.89
C ASP A 343 -14.59 6.79 -13.23
N GLU A 344 -13.42 6.66 -13.85
CA GLU A 344 -13.19 5.84 -15.04
C GLU A 344 -13.49 4.36 -14.75
N ALA A 345 -13.02 3.84 -13.60
CA ALA A 345 -13.33 2.50 -13.14
C ALA A 345 -14.84 2.29 -13.02
N GLY A 346 -15.56 3.24 -12.43
CA GLY A 346 -17.02 3.19 -12.31
C GLY A 346 -17.74 3.16 -13.65
N TYR A 347 -17.30 4.00 -14.60
CA TYR A 347 -17.84 4.01 -15.96
C TYR A 347 -17.62 2.68 -16.70
N LEU A 348 -16.39 2.15 -16.66
CA LEU A 348 -16.02 0.92 -17.34
C LEU A 348 -16.70 -0.32 -16.73
N TYR A 349 -16.86 -0.36 -15.39
CA TYR A 349 -17.67 -1.40 -14.74
C TYR A 349 -19.11 -1.40 -15.29
N ALA A 350 -19.73 -0.22 -15.35
CA ALA A 350 -21.09 -0.09 -15.86
C ALA A 350 -21.20 -0.52 -17.34
N GLN A 351 -20.24 -0.13 -18.18
CA GLN A 351 -20.19 -0.58 -19.59
C GLN A 351 -20.05 -2.10 -19.73
N ALA A 352 -19.32 -2.74 -18.81
CA ALA A 352 -19.14 -4.19 -18.79
C ALA A 352 -20.31 -4.95 -18.15
N GLY A 353 -21.38 -4.28 -17.72
CA GLY A 353 -22.51 -4.90 -17.01
C GLY A 353 -22.19 -5.31 -15.57
N MET A 354 -21.10 -4.80 -15.01
CA MET A 354 -20.66 -5.03 -13.64
C MET A 354 -21.07 -3.86 -12.73
N ARG A 355 -21.00 -4.04 -11.41
CA ARG A 355 -21.47 -3.04 -10.44
C ARG A 355 -20.36 -2.62 -9.47
N LEU A 356 -19.84 -1.41 -9.65
CA LEU A 356 -18.92 -0.79 -8.71
C LEU A 356 -19.71 -0.02 -7.64
N LEU A 357 -19.64 -0.48 -6.40
CA LEU A 357 -20.30 0.13 -5.25
C LEU A 357 -19.38 1.18 -4.62
N ARG A 358 -19.85 2.44 -4.63
CA ARG A 358 -19.10 3.61 -4.17
C ARG A 358 -19.97 4.39 -3.18
N HIS A 359 -19.74 4.12 -1.90
CA HIS A 359 -20.57 4.65 -0.80
C HIS A 359 -22.07 4.38 -1.04
N SER A 360 -22.38 3.15 -1.44
CA SER A 360 -23.72 2.72 -1.82
C SER A 360 -23.95 1.26 -1.44
N ASN A 361 -25.20 0.81 -1.50
CA ASN A 361 -25.57 -0.58 -1.25
C ASN A 361 -26.47 -1.15 -2.36
N ALA A 362 -26.63 -2.46 -2.35
CA ALA A 362 -27.61 -3.17 -3.15
C ALA A 362 -28.13 -4.38 -2.37
N GLN A 363 -29.45 -4.56 -2.39
CA GLN A 363 -30.08 -5.78 -1.90
C GLN A 363 -29.98 -6.85 -2.99
N VAL A 364 -29.32 -7.96 -2.68
CA VAL A 364 -29.10 -9.07 -3.62
C VAL A 364 -29.92 -10.27 -3.14
N SER A 365 -30.68 -10.87 -4.07
CA SER A 365 -31.53 -12.02 -3.78
C SER A 365 -30.87 -13.32 -4.21
N PHE A 366 -30.83 -14.31 -3.33
CA PHE A 366 -30.33 -15.66 -3.62
C PHE A 366 -31.27 -16.70 -2.99
N ARG A 367 -31.79 -17.61 -3.82
CA ARG A 367 -32.69 -18.70 -3.40
C ARG A 367 -33.86 -18.25 -2.50
N GLY A 368 -34.42 -17.07 -2.77
CA GLY A 368 -35.56 -16.51 -2.03
C GLY A 368 -35.21 -15.75 -0.74
N ALA A 369 -33.95 -15.72 -0.31
CA ALA A 369 -33.47 -14.84 0.76
C ALA A 369 -32.71 -13.63 0.19
N GLN A 370 -32.56 -12.58 0.99
CA GLN A 370 -31.82 -11.37 0.63
C GLN A 370 -30.65 -11.14 1.58
N PHE A 371 -29.61 -10.51 1.07
CA PHE A 371 -28.56 -9.87 1.84
C PHE A 371 -28.27 -8.48 1.27
N ASN A 372 -27.72 -7.61 2.10
CA ASN A 372 -27.33 -6.26 1.75
C ASN A 372 -25.83 -6.24 1.42
N LEU A 373 -25.48 -5.90 0.18
CA LEU A 373 -24.10 -5.71 -0.25
C LEU A 373 -23.78 -4.22 -0.23
N ILE A 374 -22.86 -3.80 0.63
CA ILE A 374 -22.41 -2.42 0.80
C ILE A 374 -21.02 -2.30 0.17
N GLY A 375 -20.72 -1.19 -0.50
CA GLY A 375 -19.35 -0.92 -0.96
C GLY A 375 -18.93 0.53 -0.74
N VAL A 376 -17.68 0.71 -0.35
CA VAL A 376 -17.03 2.01 -0.15
C VAL A 376 -15.70 2.06 -0.89
N ASP A 377 -15.38 3.20 -1.46
CA ASP A 377 -14.03 3.46 -2.00
C ASP A 377 -13.02 3.50 -0.86
N TYR A 378 -11.74 3.25 -1.17
CA TYR A 378 -10.66 3.38 -0.19
C TYR A 378 -10.67 4.74 0.53
N GLN A 379 -10.55 4.68 1.85
CA GLN A 379 -10.54 5.83 2.74
C GLN A 379 -9.13 6.02 3.32
N ARG A 380 -8.67 7.27 3.36
CA ARG A 380 -7.38 7.61 4.00
C ARG A 380 -7.57 7.75 5.50
N GLU A 381 -6.76 7.05 6.28
CA GLU A 381 -6.80 7.17 7.75
C GLU A 381 -6.48 8.59 8.22
N TYR A 382 -5.63 9.32 7.50
CA TYR A 382 -5.26 10.69 7.83
C TYR A 382 -5.61 11.63 6.68
N ASN A 383 -6.13 12.81 7.02
CA ASN A 383 -6.34 13.87 6.04
C ASN A 383 -5.04 14.60 5.70
N SER A 384 -5.09 15.54 4.75
CA SER A 384 -3.92 16.34 4.33
C SER A 384 -3.29 17.17 5.45
N HIS A 385 -4.00 17.39 6.56
CA HIS A 385 -3.53 18.10 7.76
C HIS A 385 -2.96 17.15 8.83
N GLY A 386 -2.88 15.85 8.56
CA GLY A 386 -2.39 14.85 9.51
C GLY A 386 -3.38 14.50 10.62
N GLN A 387 -4.65 14.88 10.49
CA GLN A 387 -5.69 14.53 11.45
C GLN A 387 -6.28 13.16 11.11
N LYS A 388 -6.46 12.31 12.12
CA LYS A 388 -7.08 11.00 11.97
C LYS A 388 -8.55 11.16 11.60
N GLN A 389 -8.99 10.40 10.60
CA GLN A 389 -10.37 10.34 10.11
C GLN A 389 -11.02 9.06 10.60
N GLN A 390 -12.34 9.14 10.85
CA GLN A 390 -13.12 7.95 11.13
C GLN A 390 -13.42 7.22 9.82
N PHE A 391 -13.22 5.90 9.79
CA PHE A 391 -13.65 5.07 8.68
C PHE A 391 -15.18 4.98 8.62
N LEU A 392 -15.72 4.66 7.45
CA LEU A 392 -17.15 4.40 7.23
C LEU A 392 -18.09 5.51 7.71
N THR A 393 -17.62 6.76 7.80
CA THR A 393 -18.48 7.91 8.09
C THR A 393 -19.62 7.97 7.08
N GLY A 394 -20.87 8.00 7.56
CA GLY A 394 -22.06 8.10 6.72
C GLY A 394 -22.55 6.75 6.16
N VAL A 395 -21.95 5.63 6.55
CA VAL A 395 -22.40 4.28 6.13
C VAL A 395 -23.61 3.81 6.97
N GLU A 396 -23.87 4.41 8.13
CA GLU A 396 -24.99 4.07 9.03
C GLU A 396 -26.34 3.91 8.31
N PRO A 397 -26.76 4.80 7.38
CA PRO A 397 -28.03 4.67 6.68
C PRO A 397 -28.06 3.53 5.64
N LEU A 398 -26.90 3.02 5.23
CA LEU A 398 -26.78 1.92 4.27
C LEU A 398 -26.88 0.55 4.94
N VAL A 399 -26.71 0.47 6.27
CA VAL A 399 -26.76 -0.78 7.03
C VAL A 399 -28.21 -1.20 7.27
N ARG A 400 -28.54 -2.44 6.92
CA ARG A 400 -29.86 -3.03 7.12
C ARG A 400 -29.87 -3.89 8.38
N ARG A 401 -30.94 -3.83 9.15
CA ARG A 401 -31.06 -4.56 10.42
C ARG A 401 -31.84 -5.87 10.29
N ASP A 402 -32.55 -6.02 9.18
CA ASP A 402 -33.48 -7.11 8.88
C ASP A 402 -32.86 -8.22 8.02
N ILE A 403 -31.71 -7.94 7.40
CA ILE A 403 -30.99 -8.87 6.52
C ILE A 403 -29.47 -8.76 6.77
N PRO A 404 -28.68 -9.82 6.49
CA PRO A 404 -27.23 -9.78 6.67
C PRO A 404 -26.56 -8.73 5.80
N ASN A 405 -25.52 -8.07 6.31
CA ASN A 405 -24.72 -7.08 5.60
C ASN A 405 -23.33 -7.64 5.26
N ILE A 406 -22.96 -7.51 4.00
CA ILE A 406 -21.62 -7.80 3.48
C ILE A 406 -21.01 -6.50 2.96
N LEU A 407 -19.87 -6.08 3.50
CA LEU A 407 -19.15 -4.88 3.10
C LEU A 407 -17.97 -5.21 2.18
N LEU A 408 -17.90 -4.54 1.04
CA LEU A 408 -16.72 -4.47 0.17
C LEU A 408 -15.95 -3.19 0.51
N SER A 409 -14.71 -3.36 0.94
CA SER A 409 -13.85 -2.24 1.35
C SER A 409 -12.39 -2.58 1.03
N HIS A 410 -11.63 -1.64 0.48
CA HIS A 410 -10.19 -1.80 0.34
C HIS A 410 -9.43 -1.35 1.60
N ASN A 411 -10.09 -1.30 2.77
CA ASN A 411 -9.51 -0.89 4.05
C ASN A 411 -9.69 -1.99 5.11
N PRO A 412 -8.72 -2.88 5.34
CA PRO A 412 -8.82 -3.85 6.43
C PRO A 412 -9.00 -3.19 7.81
N ASN A 413 -8.41 -2.01 8.01
CA ASN A 413 -8.55 -1.21 9.23
C ASN A 413 -9.97 -0.65 9.44
N SER A 414 -10.86 -0.67 8.44
CA SER A 414 -12.28 -0.29 8.63
C SER A 414 -13.08 -1.36 9.39
N PHE A 415 -12.53 -2.56 9.61
CA PHE A 415 -13.26 -3.67 10.26
C PHE A 415 -13.77 -3.34 11.65
N ASN A 416 -12.98 -2.58 12.42
CA ASN A 416 -13.35 -2.15 13.76
C ASN A 416 -14.68 -1.40 13.75
N ARG A 417 -14.75 -0.39 12.88
CA ARG A 417 -15.96 0.41 12.70
C ARG A 417 -17.09 -0.39 12.05
N ALA A 418 -16.79 -1.27 11.10
CA ALA A 418 -17.80 -2.11 10.47
C ALA A 418 -18.53 -3.00 11.51
N ALA A 419 -17.77 -3.63 12.41
CA ALA A 419 -18.34 -4.43 13.49
C ALA A 419 -19.20 -3.60 14.45
N GLU A 420 -18.78 -2.37 14.79
CA GLU A 420 -19.58 -1.44 15.60
C GLU A 420 -20.91 -1.06 14.94
N LEU A 421 -20.90 -0.88 13.62
CA LEU A 421 -22.09 -0.60 12.82
C LEU A 421 -23.04 -1.80 12.69
N GLY A 422 -22.60 -2.99 13.09
CA GLY A 422 -23.37 -4.22 12.95
C GLY A 422 -23.22 -4.93 11.62
N ILE A 423 -22.14 -4.67 10.88
CA ILE A 423 -21.87 -5.36 9.62
C ILE A 423 -21.27 -6.73 9.92
N GLU A 424 -21.93 -7.79 9.47
CA GLU A 424 -21.58 -9.17 9.79
C GLU A 424 -20.35 -9.67 9.05
N LEU A 425 -20.16 -9.27 7.79
CA LEU A 425 -19.01 -9.69 6.97
C LEU A 425 -18.37 -8.49 6.25
N SER A 426 -17.06 -8.35 6.35
CA SER A 426 -16.27 -7.45 5.51
C SER A 426 -15.31 -8.24 4.62
N LEU A 427 -15.22 -7.88 3.35
CA LEU A 427 -14.28 -8.44 2.37
C LEU A 427 -13.32 -7.33 1.95
N ALA A 428 -12.03 -7.54 2.18
CA ALA A 428 -11.02 -6.51 1.94
C ALA A 428 -9.74 -7.02 1.28
N GLY A 429 -9.01 -6.08 0.67
CA GLY A 429 -7.68 -6.24 0.09
C GLY A 429 -6.65 -5.34 0.79
N HIS A 430 -5.72 -4.76 0.02
CA HIS A 430 -4.79 -3.66 0.35
C HIS A 430 -3.41 -4.04 0.88
N THR A 431 -3.33 -5.08 1.71
CA THR A 431 -2.09 -5.39 2.42
C THR A 431 -1.15 -6.28 1.63
N HIS A 432 -1.63 -6.91 0.56
CA HIS A 432 -0.94 -7.99 -0.17
C HIS A 432 -0.46 -9.14 0.73
N GLY A 433 -1.08 -9.33 1.90
CA GLY A 433 -0.56 -10.21 2.96
C GLY A 433 0.83 -9.84 3.49
N GLY A 434 1.26 -8.60 3.24
CA GLY A 434 2.58 -8.04 3.54
C GLY A 434 3.62 -8.17 2.44
N GLN A 435 3.31 -8.88 1.32
CA GLN A 435 4.16 -9.14 0.16
C GLN A 435 5.46 -9.95 0.45
N VAL A 436 6.02 -9.84 1.65
CA VAL A 436 7.10 -10.67 2.20
C VAL A 436 6.69 -11.12 3.61
N GLN A 437 6.50 -12.43 3.76
CA GLN A 437 6.19 -13.10 5.01
C GLN A 437 7.24 -14.18 5.23
N VAL A 438 7.93 -14.13 6.37
CA VAL A 438 8.88 -15.17 6.79
C VAL A 438 8.24 -15.94 7.94
N GLU A 439 8.18 -17.26 7.80
CA GLU A 439 7.76 -18.17 8.86
C GLU A 439 8.98 -18.51 9.71
N ILE A 440 8.94 -18.14 11.00
CA ILE A 440 9.96 -18.51 11.99
C ILE A 440 9.22 -19.14 13.16
N LEU A 441 9.47 -20.43 13.41
CA LEU A 441 8.91 -21.18 14.56
C LEU A 441 7.37 -21.09 14.63
N ASP A 442 6.67 -21.49 13.55
CA ASP A 442 5.20 -21.46 13.40
C ASP A 442 4.54 -20.07 13.51
N HIS A 443 5.33 -19.01 13.57
CA HIS A 443 4.85 -17.63 13.55
C HIS A 443 5.18 -16.95 12.22
N ARG A 444 4.12 -16.49 11.55
CA ARG A 444 4.21 -15.66 10.34
C ARG A 444 4.54 -14.22 10.70
N LEU A 445 5.80 -13.84 10.53
CA LEU A 445 6.27 -12.46 10.71
C LEU A 445 6.12 -11.71 9.39
N SER A 446 5.44 -10.57 9.45
CA SER A 446 5.28 -9.64 8.32
C SER A 446 5.53 -8.22 8.82
N PRO A 447 6.40 -7.43 8.16
CA PRO A 447 6.59 -6.01 8.48
C PRO A 447 5.28 -5.21 8.41
N ALA A 448 4.28 -5.68 7.66
CA ALA A 448 2.97 -5.04 7.59
C ALA A 448 2.22 -5.03 8.94
N ARG A 449 2.62 -5.85 9.92
CA ARG A 449 2.06 -5.81 11.31
C ARG A 449 2.31 -4.49 12.02
N PHE A 450 3.32 -3.72 11.58
CA PHE A 450 3.56 -2.38 12.11
C PHE A 450 2.65 -1.30 11.50
N ILE A 451 1.85 -1.66 10.48
CA ILE A 451 1.02 -0.75 9.70
C ILE A 451 -0.48 -1.11 9.81
N SER A 452 -0.82 -2.40 9.86
CA SER A 452 -2.20 -2.87 10.02
C SER A 452 -2.26 -4.11 10.92
N ASP A 453 -3.26 -4.14 11.80
CA ASP A 453 -3.59 -5.30 12.63
C ASP A 453 -4.16 -6.47 11.79
N TYR A 454 -4.76 -6.13 10.63
CA TYR A 454 -5.42 -7.06 9.73
C TYR A 454 -4.60 -7.20 8.46
N ILE A 455 -3.88 -8.32 8.30
CA ILE A 455 -2.92 -8.53 7.21
C ILE A 455 -3.42 -9.51 6.18
N ALA A 456 -3.88 -10.69 6.58
CA ALA A 456 -4.36 -11.70 5.64
C ALA A 456 -5.16 -12.78 6.37
N GLY A 457 -6.24 -13.23 5.73
CA GLY A 457 -7.11 -14.27 6.26
C GLY A 457 -8.28 -13.74 7.07
N LEU A 458 -8.89 -14.66 7.82
CA LEU A 458 -10.10 -14.42 8.59
C LEU A 458 -9.78 -13.87 9.96
N TYR A 459 -10.43 -12.78 10.32
CA TYR A 459 -10.43 -12.21 11.67
C TYR A 459 -11.87 -12.04 12.14
N GLN A 460 -12.08 -12.13 13.45
CA GLN A 460 -13.40 -12.04 14.04
C GLN A 460 -13.37 -11.17 15.29
N ARG A 461 -14.47 -10.46 15.54
CA ARG A 461 -14.70 -9.70 16.78
C ARG A 461 -16.19 -9.62 17.09
N PRO A 462 -16.58 -9.35 18.34
CA PRO A 462 -17.99 -9.20 18.68
C PRO A 462 -18.66 -8.05 17.90
N LEU A 463 -19.86 -8.31 17.37
CA LEU A 463 -20.72 -7.30 16.75
C LEU A 463 -21.14 -6.25 17.79
N PHE A 464 -21.29 -5.01 17.33
CA PHE A 464 -21.68 -3.84 18.11
C PHE A 464 -20.72 -3.47 19.26
N ALA A 465 -19.59 -4.18 19.40
CA ALA A 465 -18.61 -3.87 20.42
C ALA A 465 -17.69 -2.72 19.96
N PRO A 466 -17.52 -1.66 20.78
CA PRO A 466 -16.60 -0.58 20.47
C PRO A 466 -15.15 -1.08 20.39
N ALA A 467 -14.38 -0.56 19.44
CA ALA A 467 -12.98 -0.90 19.29
C ALA A 467 -12.14 -0.37 20.48
N PRO A 468 -11.23 -1.19 21.04
CA PRO A 468 -10.41 -0.78 22.20
C PRO A 468 -9.60 0.51 21.98
N ASN A 469 -9.31 0.88 20.72
CA ASN A 469 -8.30 1.89 20.37
C ASN A 469 -8.84 3.10 19.56
N GLU A 470 -10.16 3.25 19.40
CA GLU A 470 -10.77 4.39 18.68
C GLU A 470 -11.43 5.44 19.60
N ARG A 471 -11.01 5.48 20.88
CA ARG A 471 -11.42 6.53 21.84
C ARG A 471 -10.68 7.85 21.58
N ALA A 472 -10.98 8.49 20.45
CA ALA A 472 -10.78 9.93 20.26
C ALA A 472 -11.61 10.39 19.05
N GLY A 473 -12.93 10.57 19.22
CA GLY A 473 -13.71 11.30 18.23
C GLY A 473 -15.22 11.05 18.16
N SER A 474 -15.77 9.96 18.73
CA SER A 474 -17.21 9.71 18.59
C SER A 474 -18.04 10.45 19.65
N VAL A 475 -18.61 11.59 19.28
CA VAL A 475 -19.72 12.21 20.01
C VAL A 475 -21.02 11.45 19.66
N VAL A 476 -21.53 10.70 20.64
CA VAL A 476 -22.92 10.25 20.87
C VAL A 476 -23.62 9.42 19.76
N SER A 477 -24.02 8.17 20.07
CA SER A 477 -25.46 7.83 20.24
C SER A 477 -25.72 6.35 20.58
N THR A 478 -26.48 6.18 21.67
CA THR A 478 -27.25 5.02 22.16
C THR A 478 -26.52 3.75 22.62
N SER A 479 -26.57 3.59 23.94
CA SER A 479 -26.18 2.44 24.76
C SER A 479 -26.99 1.18 24.47
N ARG A 480 -26.31 0.11 24.05
CA ARG A 480 -26.71 -1.26 24.36
C ARG A 480 -25.66 -1.82 25.32
N LYS A 481 -26.08 -2.31 26.50
CA LYS A 481 -25.17 -3.02 27.41
C LYS A 481 -24.65 -4.26 26.69
N PHE A 482 -23.34 -4.31 26.44
CA PHE A 482 -22.65 -5.47 25.89
C PHE A 482 -22.64 -6.57 26.95
N THR A 483 -23.22 -7.73 26.65
CA THR A 483 -23.14 -8.95 27.46
C THR A 483 -22.15 -9.93 26.80
N PRO A 484 -21.01 -10.27 27.43
CA PRO A 484 -19.90 -10.94 26.75
C PRO A 484 -20.11 -12.42 26.36
N GLU A 485 -21.04 -13.14 26.99
CA GLU A 485 -21.03 -14.62 26.95
C GLU A 485 -21.74 -15.26 25.74
N SER A 486 -22.39 -14.49 24.86
CA SER A 486 -23.00 -15.02 23.61
C SER A 486 -22.98 -14.03 22.44
N ALA A 487 -21.99 -13.13 22.40
CA ALA A 487 -21.98 -12.05 21.42
C ALA A 487 -21.79 -12.60 19.99
N ALA A 488 -22.77 -12.38 19.13
CA ALA A 488 -22.68 -12.64 17.69
C ALA A 488 -21.39 -12.00 17.13
N MET A 489 -20.68 -12.70 16.25
CA MET A 489 -19.37 -12.29 15.76
C MET A 489 -19.46 -11.64 14.38
N ALA A 490 -18.79 -10.51 14.21
CA ALA A 490 -18.47 -9.92 12.92
C ALA A 490 -17.21 -10.61 12.40
N SER A 491 -17.12 -10.77 11.08
CA SER A 491 -15.97 -11.36 10.41
C SER A 491 -15.40 -10.40 9.36
N ILE A 492 -14.08 -10.36 9.22
CA ILE A 492 -13.41 -9.79 8.03
C ILE A 492 -12.54 -10.85 7.40
N TYR A 493 -12.60 -10.93 6.07
CA TYR A 493 -11.63 -11.67 5.29
C TYR A 493 -10.74 -10.70 4.51
N VAL A 494 -9.43 -10.74 4.80
CA VAL A 494 -8.41 -9.94 4.11
C VAL A 494 -7.70 -10.82 3.08
N ASN A 495 -7.95 -10.54 1.80
CA ASN A 495 -7.34 -11.22 0.66
C ASN A 495 -5.87 -10.78 0.51
N ARG A 496 -5.01 -11.71 0.07
CA ARG A 496 -3.56 -11.46 -0.13
C ARG A 496 -3.23 -10.77 -1.45
N GLY A 497 -4.22 -10.50 -2.30
CA GLY A 497 -4.04 -9.88 -3.59
C GLY A 497 -3.47 -10.82 -4.65
N LEU A 498 -3.54 -10.38 -5.92
CA LEU A 498 -2.93 -11.08 -7.05
C LEU A 498 -1.56 -10.49 -7.43
N GLY A 499 -1.49 -9.16 -7.55
CA GLY A 499 -0.34 -8.42 -8.04
C GLY A 499 0.65 -8.02 -6.96
N THR A 500 1.51 -7.06 -7.27
CA THR A 500 2.57 -6.58 -6.38
C THR A 500 2.72 -5.07 -6.50
N VAL A 501 3.07 -4.40 -5.41
CA VAL A 501 3.39 -2.96 -5.40
C VAL A 501 4.86 -2.75 -5.05
N GLY A 502 5.51 -1.81 -5.73
CA GLY A 502 6.93 -1.53 -5.53
C GLY A 502 7.83 -2.62 -6.13
N ALA A 503 8.54 -3.37 -5.28
CA ALA A 503 9.38 -4.47 -5.74
C ALA A 503 8.49 -5.66 -6.14
N PRO A 504 8.59 -6.20 -7.37
CA PRO A 504 7.71 -7.26 -7.86
C PRO A 504 8.08 -8.65 -7.32
N VAL A 505 8.13 -8.80 -5.99
CA VAL A 505 8.57 -10.02 -5.30
C VAL A 505 7.47 -10.44 -4.34
N ARG A 506 7.12 -11.73 -4.32
CA ARG A 506 6.30 -12.32 -3.24
C ARG A 506 7.09 -13.41 -2.54
N LEU A 507 7.05 -13.46 -1.21
CA LEU A 507 7.75 -14.47 -0.40
C LEU A 507 6.88 -14.94 0.77
N GLY A 508 6.66 -16.24 0.90
CA GLY A 508 5.76 -16.85 1.88
C GLY A 508 4.28 -16.40 1.76
N VAL A 509 3.91 -15.76 0.65
CA VAL A 509 2.62 -15.09 0.46
C VAL A 509 2.21 -15.12 -1.03
N PRO A 510 1.97 -16.32 -1.58
CA PRO A 510 1.59 -16.48 -2.98
C PRO A 510 0.31 -15.69 -3.30
N PRO A 511 0.13 -15.26 -4.57
CA PRO A 511 -1.13 -14.69 -5.05
C PRO A 511 -2.33 -15.57 -4.71
N GLU A 512 -3.44 -14.95 -4.31
CA GLU A 512 -4.59 -15.68 -3.76
C GLU A 512 -5.89 -15.39 -4.52
N ILE A 513 -6.58 -16.46 -4.93
CA ILE A 513 -8.00 -16.44 -5.32
C ILE A 513 -8.78 -17.03 -4.15
N SER A 514 -9.70 -16.26 -3.57
CA SER A 514 -10.46 -16.72 -2.40
C SER A 514 -11.85 -17.18 -2.77
N LEU A 515 -12.22 -18.37 -2.32
CA LEU A 515 -13.60 -18.86 -2.31
C LEU A 515 -14.12 -18.85 -0.88
N ILE A 516 -15.07 -17.97 -0.63
CA ILE A 516 -15.71 -17.78 0.66
C ILE A 516 -17.05 -18.51 0.61
N VAL A 517 -17.28 -19.38 1.59
CA VAL A 517 -18.54 -20.11 1.75
C VAL A 517 -19.22 -19.58 3.01
N LEU A 518 -20.39 -18.98 2.86
CA LEU A 518 -21.16 -18.53 4.01
C LEU A 518 -21.69 -19.75 4.76
N ARG A 519 -21.53 -19.75 6.08
CA ARG A 519 -22.09 -20.76 6.98
C ARG A 519 -22.99 -20.10 7.99
N ARG A 520 -24.05 -20.80 8.39
CA ARG A 520 -24.82 -20.37 9.56
C ARG A 520 -23.99 -20.61 10.83
N ALA A 521 -23.88 -19.60 11.69
CA ALA A 521 -23.14 -19.64 12.95
C ALA A 521 -23.83 -20.46 14.05
#